data_AF-A0A348FUF4-F1
#
_entry.id   AF-A0A348FUF4-F1
#
_cell.length_a   1.000
_cell.length_b   1.000
_cell.length_c   1.000
_cell.angle_alpha   90.00
_cell.angle_beta   90.00
_cell.angle_gamma   90.00
#
_symmetry.space_group_name_H-M   'P 1'
#
loop_
_entity.id
_entity.type
_entity.pdbx_description
1 polymer ?
#
loop_
_entity_poly.entity_id
_entity_poly.type
_entity_poly.pdbx_seq_one_letter_code
_entity_poly.pdbx_strand_id
1 'polypeptide(L)'
;SKSWHMRLTFDKLPGYTNLHRCKLCGKVVTHIRNHYHVHFPGRFECPLCQATYTRSDNLRTHCRFKHPMFNPFTRKLEAPQDNVDVKPSLSVNNTTEKS
;
A
#
# COMPACT_ATOMS: atom_id res chain seq x y z
N SER A 1 12.63 -15.76 7.04
CA SER A 1 11.51 -14.80 6.90
C SER A 1 12.05 -13.39 6.70
N LYS A 2 11.39 -12.54 5.88
CA LYS A 2 11.76 -11.11 5.67
C LYS A 2 11.90 -10.35 7.00
N SER A 3 11.07 -10.68 7.99
CA SER A 3 11.09 -10.05 9.31
C SER A 3 12.38 -10.33 10.10
N TRP A 4 12.96 -11.53 9.97
CA TRP A 4 14.24 -11.88 10.60
C TRP A 4 15.39 -11.12 9.95
N HIS A 5 15.43 -11.11 8.62
CA HIS A 5 16.46 -10.41 7.87
C HIS A 5 16.49 -8.91 8.21
N MET A 6 15.32 -8.27 8.27
CA MET A 6 15.20 -6.88 8.69
C MET A 6 15.82 -6.60 10.08
N ARG A 7 15.63 -7.49 11.06
CA ARG A 7 16.20 -7.29 12.40
C ARG A 7 17.73 -7.31 12.40
N LEU A 8 18.35 -8.00 11.44
CA LEU A 8 19.80 -8.03 11.29
C LEU A 8 20.33 -6.78 10.59
N THR A 9 19.57 -6.20 9.66
CA THR A 9 19.97 -5.04 8.85
C THR A 9 19.92 -3.70 9.59
N PHE A 10 19.14 -3.60 10.66
CA PHE A 10 18.92 -2.35 11.39
C PHE A 10 19.21 -2.48 12.88
N ASP A 11 19.96 -1.53 13.43
CA ASP A 11 20.16 -1.40 14.88
C ASP A 11 19.23 -0.32 15.45
N LYS A 12 18.58 -0.62 16.57
CA LYS A 12 17.77 0.37 17.29
C LYS A 12 18.69 1.35 18.04
N LEU A 13 18.45 2.65 17.91
CA LEU A 13 19.22 3.64 18.66
C LEU A 13 18.75 3.73 20.12
N PRO A 14 19.67 3.75 21.10
CA PRO A 14 19.31 3.95 22.50
C PRO A 14 18.73 5.35 22.71
N GLY A 15 17.74 5.47 23.61
CA GLY A 15 17.05 6.74 23.87
C GLY A 15 15.94 7.10 22.88
N TYR A 16 15.78 6.34 21.78
CA TYR A 16 14.72 6.57 20.79
C TYR A 16 13.85 5.32 20.63
N THR A 17 12.54 5.51 20.59
CA THR A 17 11.57 4.40 20.48
C THR A 17 11.46 3.87 19.05
N ASN A 18 11.64 4.74 18.05
CA ASN A 18 11.39 4.48 16.64
C ASN A 18 12.57 4.78 15.70
N LEU A 19 13.73 5.22 16.19
CA LEU A 19 14.91 5.44 15.34
C LEU A 19 15.78 4.20 15.22
N HIS A 20 16.16 3.91 13.98
CA HIS A 20 17.01 2.79 13.63
C HIS A 20 18.11 3.21 12.67
N ARG A 21 19.33 2.71 12.90
CA ARG A 21 20.47 2.88 12.00
C ARG A 21 20.51 1.71 11.02
N CYS A 22 20.56 2.00 9.72
CA CYS A 22 20.80 1.00 8.68
C CYS A 22 22.27 0.61 8.65
N LYS A 23 22.58 -0.69 8.73
CA LYS A 23 23.96 -1.20 8.65
C LYS A 23 24.58 -1.13 7.26
N LEU A 24 23.75 -1.08 6.22
CA LEU A 24 24.22 -1.10 4.83
C LEU A 24 24.65 0.28 4.33
N CYS A 25 24.00 1.36 4.79
CA CYS A 25 24.31 2.72 4.35
C CYS A 25 24.52 3.73 5.49
N GLY A 26 24.45 3.30 6.75
CA GLY A 26 24.67 4.15 7.93
C GLY A 26 23.55 5.13 8.25
N LYS A 27 22.54 5.30 7.38
CA LYS A 27 21.44 6.26 7.57
C LYS A 27 20.57 5.91 8.77
N VAL A 28 20.15 6.93 9.52
CA VAL A 28 19.16 6.80 10.59
C VAL A 28 17.77 7.05 10.01
N VAL A 29 16.84 6.13 10.24
CA VAL A 29 15.49 6.15 9.69
C VAL A 29 14.45 5.75 10.73
N THR A 30 13.24 6.28 10.59
CA THR A 30 12.07 5.91 11.38
C THR A 30 11.28 4.73 10.78
N HIS A 31 11.24 4.65 9.44
CA HIS A 31 10.46 3.64 8.71
C HIS A 31 11.35 2.55 8.13
N ILE A 32 11.85 1.62 8.97
CA ILE A 32 12.76 0.56 8.53
C ILE A 32 12.20 -0.34 7.42
N ARG A 33 10.88 -0.57 7.39
CA ARG A 33 10.24 -1.38 6.33
C ARG A 33 10.33 -0.71 4.97
N ASN A 34 10.07 0.58 4.91
CA ASN A 34 10.18 1.33 3.65
C ASN A 34 11.65 1.44 3.23
N HIS A 35 12.54 1.73 4.18
CA HIS A 35 13.97 1.83 3.91
C HIS A 35 14.58 0.50 3.43
N TYR A 36 14.12 -0.64 3.95
CA TYR A 36 14.59 -1.96 3.52
C TYR A 36 14.50 -2.15 2.00
N HIS A 37 13.45 -1.61 1.37
CA HIS A 37 13.25 -1.70 -0.08
C HIS A 37 14.24 -0.88 -0.92
N VAL A 38 14.97 0.06 -0.31
CA VAL A 38 16.07 0.78 -0.98
C VAL A 38 17.23 -0.16 -1.29
N HIS A 39 17.51 -1.11 -0.39
CA HIS A 39 18.59 -2.08 -0.56
C HIS A 39 18.11 -3.39 -1.18
N PHE A 40 16.87 -3.78 -0.88
CA PHE A 40 16.29 -5.03 -1.33
C PHE A 40 14.94 -4.75 -2.01
N PRO A 41 14.96 -4.16 -3.22
CA PRO A 41 13.74 -3.96 -3.99
C PRO A 41 13.08 -5.32 -4.24
N GLY A 42 11.77 -5.39 -4.04
CA GLY A 42 11.02 -6.57 -4.45
C GLY A 42 10.85 -6.60 -5.97
N ARG A 43 10.34 -7.71 -6.48
CA ARG A 43 9.83 -7.78 -7.85
C ARG A 43 8.35 -8.16 -7.78
N PHE A 44 7.49 -7.22 -8.14
CA PHE A 44 6.05 -7.37 -8.11
C PHE A 44 5.50 -7.13 -9.50
N GLU A 45 5.04 -8.20 -10.13
CA GLU A 45 4.60 -8.18 -11.52
C GLU A 45 3.08 -8.15 -11.61
N CYS A 46 2.55 -7.31 -12.49
CA CYS A 46 1.13 -7.29 -12.80
C CYS A 46 0.76 -8.51 -13.65
N PRO A 47 -0.22 -9.34 -13.22
CA PRO A 47 -0.60 -10.52 -13.98
C PRO A 47 -1.34 -10.21 -15.30
N LEU A 48 -1.79 -8.97 -15.48
CA LEU A 48 -2.59 -8.57 -16.66
C LEU A 48 -1.76 -7.91 -17.75
N CYS A 49 -0.77 -7.10 -17.39
CA CYS A 49 0.05 -6.35 -18.34
C CYS A 49 1.56 -6.53 -18.15
N GLN A 50 2.00 -7.41 -17.24
CA GLN A 50 3.40 -7.74 -16.96
C GLN A 50 4.27 -6.55 -16.51
N ALA A 51 3.64 -5.39 -16.23
CA ALA A 51 4.31 -4.25 -15.63
C ALA A 51 4.94 -4.65 -14.29
N THR A 52 6.24 -4.36 -14.14
CA THR A 52 7.01 -4.74 -12.96
C THR A 52 7.23 -3.54 -12.04
N TYR A 53 7.02 -3.75 -10.75
CA TYR A 53 7.19 -2.76 -9.70
C TYR A 53 8.14 -3.26 -8.61
N THR A 54 8.85 -2.34 -7.97
CA THR A 54 9.76 -2.67 -6.86
C THR A 54 9.07 -2.83 -5.51
N ARG A 55 7.80 -2.41 -5.42
CA ARG A 55 6.98 -2.44 -4.19
C ARG A 55 5.55 -2.91 -4.48
N SER A 56 4.94 -3.60 -3.52
CA SER A 56 3.59 -4.17 -3.67
C SER A 56 2.47 -3.14 -3.64
N ASP A 57 2.64 -2.03 -2.91
CA ASP A 57 1.70 -0.93 -2.88
C ASP A 57 1.63 -0.20 -4.23
N ASN A 58 2.78 -0.02 -4.88
CA ASN A 58 2.83 0.53 -6.24
C ASN A 58 2.08 -0.35 -7.23
N LEU A 59 2.29 -1.68 -7.20
CA LEU A 59 1.54 -2.62 -8.04
C LEU A 59 0.02 -2.53 -7.78
N ARG A 60 -0.39 -2.47 -6.50
CA ARG A 60 -1.81 -2.33 -6.13
C ARG A 60 -2.42 -1.04 -6.67
N THR A 61 -1.72 0.08 -6.52
CA THR A 61 -2.15 1.38 -7.08
C THR A 61 -2.26 1.30 -8.60
N HIS A 62 -1.27 0.70 -9.28
CA HIS A 62 -1.32 0.44 -10.71
C HIS A 62 -2.58 -0.34 -11.11
N CYS A 63 -2.85 -1.48 -10.45
CA CYS A 63 -4.03 -2.28 -10.71
C CYS A 63 -5.33 -1.48 -10.55
N ARG A 64 -5.45 -0.70 -9.45
CA ARG A 64 -6.66 0.11 -9.21
C ARG A 64 -6.94 1.11 -10.32
N PHE A 65 -5.91 1.73 -10.90
CA PHE A 65 -6.07 2.78 -11.91
C PHE A 65 -6.07 2.27 -13.36
N LYS A 66 -5.31 1.21 -13.66
CA LYS A 66 -5.15 0.66 -15.01
C LYS A 66 -6.01 -0.57 -15.26
N HIS A 67 -6.45 -1.25 -14.20
CA HIS A 67 -7.28 -2.46 -14.26
C HIS A 67 -8.44 -2.38 -13.24
N PRO A 68 -9.44 -1.48 -13.43
CA PRO A 68 -10.49 -1.23 -12.44
C PRO A 68 -11.33 -2.45 -12.05
N MET A 69 -11.46 -3.41 -12.97
CA MET A 69 -12.19 -4.68 -12.78
C MET A 69 -11.33 -5.75 -12.09
N PHE A 70 -10.04 -5.48 -11.83
CA PHE A 70 -9.15 -6.41 -11.17
C PHE A 70 -8.97 -6.02 -9.71
N ASN A 71 -9.31 -6.94 -8.81
CA ASN A 71 -9.07 -6.78 -7.39
C ASN A 71 -7.64 -7.24 -7.04
N PRO A 72 -6.71 -6.32 -6.75
CA PRO A 72 -5.31 -6.66 -6.48
C PRO A 72 -5.10 -7.35 -5.12
N PHE A 73 -6.10 -7.33 -4.22
CA PHE A 73 -6.02 -7.98 -2.93
C PHE A 73 -6.29 -9.48 -3.05
N THR A 74 -7.34 -9.85 -3.78
CA THR A 74 -7.74 -11.24 -3.99
C THR A 74 -7.12 -11.87 -5.26
N ARG A 75 -6.52 -11.04 -6.12
CA ARG A 75 -6.07 -11.41 -7.48
C ARG A 75 -7.17 -12.00 -8.34
N LYS A 76 -8.40 -11.52 -8.17
CA LYS A 76 -9.56 -11.94 -8.95
C LYS A 76 -10.02 -10.82 -9.87
N LEU A 77 -10.54 -11.18 -11.03
CA LEU A 77 -11.33 -10.28 -11.86
C LEU A 77 -12.74 -10.26 -11.29
N GLU A 78 -13.19 -9.09 -10.88
CA GLU A 78 -14.57 -8.86 -10.48
C GLU A 78 -15.32 -8.48 -11.76
N ALA A 79 -16.29 -9.31 -12.14
CA ALA A 79 -17.18 -8.97 -13.24
C ALA A 79 -17.92 -7.66 -12.91
N PRO A 80 -18.27 -6.83 -13.91
CA PRO A 80 -19.20 -5.74 -13.71
C PRO A 80 -20.42 -6.26 -12.97
N GLN A 81 -20.72 -5.69 -11.81
CA GLN A 81 -22.00 -5.93 -11.16
C GLN A 81 -23.03 -5.14 -11.97
N ASP A 82 -23.66 -5.79 -12.94
CA ASP A 82 -24.79 -5.26 -13.68
C ASP A 82 -26.00 -5.17 -12.74
N ASN A 83 -26.00 -4.15 -11.89
CA ASN A 83 -27.20 -3.70 -11.18
C ASN A 83 -27.28 -2.18 -11.29
N VAL A 84 -27.85 -1.79 -12.43
CA VAL A 84 -28.44 -0.48 -12.70
C VAL A 84 -29.62 -0.25 -11.75
N ASP A 85 -29.33 0.25 -10.55
CA ASP A 85 -30.31 0.98 -9.75
C ASP A 85 -29.79 2.39 -9.50
N VAL A 86 -29.85 3.20 -10.56
CA VAL A 86 -29.94 4.64 -10.42
C VAL A 86 -31.28 4.94 -9.77
N LYS A 87 -31.31 5.14 -8.46
CA LYS A 87 -32.38 5.92 -7.83
C LYS A 87 -31.90 7.37 -7.70
N PRO A 88 -32.49 8.31 -8.45
CA PRO A 88 -32.34 9.72 -8.18
C PRO A 88 -33.35 10.12 -7.10
N SER A 89 -32.88 10.67 -6.01
CA SER A 89 -33.72 11.47 -5.11
C SER A 89 -32.89 12.58 -4.49
N LEU A 90 -32.84 13.70 -5.23
CA LEU A 90 -32.77 15.02 -4.61
C LEU A 90 -33.98 15.16 -3.69
N SER A 91 -33.77 15.56 -2.43
CA SER A 91 -34.55 16.57 -1.70
C SER A 91 -34.02 16.69 -0.27
N VAL A 92 -33.42 17.83 0.05
CA VAL A 92 -34.00 18.91 0.88
C VAL A 92 -33.52 18.83 2.34
N ASN A 93 -32.57 19.71 2.62
CA ASN A 93 -32.38 20.54 3.81
C ASN A 93 -33.54 20.57 4.83
N ASN A 94 -33.26 20.16 6.07
CA ASN A 94 -33.36 20.98 7.30
C ASN A 94 -33.21 20.10 8.54
N THR A 95 -32.28 20.45 9.44
CA THR A 95 -32.53 20.27 10.88
C THR A 95 -31.81 21.35 11.68
N THR A 96 -32.62 22.22 12.23
CA THR A 96 -32.36 23.23 13.25
C THR A 96 -31.98 22.59 14.59
N GLU A 97 -31.20 23.33 15.39
CA GLU A 97 -31.05 23.26 16.86
C GLU A 97 -30.27 22.05 17.43
N LYS A 98 -29.33 22.19 18.37
CA LYS A 98 -29.42 22.93 19.62
C LYS A 98 -28.05 22.99 20.33
N SER A 99 -27.60 24.19 20.73
CA SER A 99 -26.94 24.51 22.02
C SER A 99 -26.45 25.94 22.04
#